data_AF-A0A550CVW9-F1
#
_entry.id   AF-A0A550CVW9-F1
#
_cell.length_a   1.000
_cell.length_b   1.000
_cell.length_c   1.000
_cell.angle_alpha   90.00
_cell.angle_beta   90.00
_cell.angle_gamma   90.00
#
_symmetry.space_group_name_H-M   'P 1'
#
loop_
_entity.id
_entity.type
_entity.pdbx_description
1 polymer ?
#
loop_
_entity_poly.entity_id
_entity_poly.type
_entity_poly.pdbx_seq_one_letter_code
_entity_poly.pdbx_strand_id
1 'polypeptide(L)'
;MPKADSTRVARQARQQAQQPERAQPARRAANPMGKVTTVPKPNPRQAQSRRQKKQLMNMEEMWTSYVPPDHEYRFEDLNTPEFQAATKRLGQAWAGTLPPDVAPPTYSSVYSYHPDHRRIPVGTAIPPGQPSTSFNHSLQHMLWSEEMVNHALKAEFGDVERGHEFMRVMTESSDHIGGTPDPNDPSIRDIPIPGQTYHMRLWTGYMDRSQMVCWMLIDDKTGQPRDRPAKLKIYDVSEMLPMALCSIEDGWRLDKRKGRKNPGETFCASDGSEIEFVVNKVPVLRIKLPERPCPPAIRKYREHRILPLKADRVGYDAEELEPNLD
;
A
#
# COMPACT_ATOMS: atom_id res chain seq x y z
N MET A 1 34.22 46.45 -18.94
CA MET A 1 34.55 46.95 -17.58
C MET A 1 33.24 47.24 -16.86
N PRO A 2 33.07 47.00 -15.54
CA PRO A 2 33.90 46.25 -14.60
C PRO A 2 33.17 45.04 -13.95
N LYS A 3 33.99 44.21 -13.30
CA LYS A 3 33.63 43.13 -12.37
C LYS A 3 33.33 43.73 -10.98
N ALA A 4 32.55 43.04 -10.15
CA ALA A 4 32.57 43.13 -8.69
C ALA A 4 32.10 41.76 -8.15
N ASP A 5 33.01 40.93 -7.61
CA ASP A 5 33.43 40.84 -6.20
C ASP A 5 32.51 39.86 -5.43
N SER A 6 32.93 38.61 -5.20
CA SER A 6 33.91 38.18 -4.19
C SER A 6 33.52 38.59 -2.77
N THR A 7 32.92 37.66 -2.02
CA THR A 7 33.26 37.50 -0.59
C THR A 7 33.17 36.03 -0.16
N ARG A 8 34.34 35.43 0.08
CA ARG A 8 34.56 34.33 1.04
C ARG A 8 34.46 34.89 2.46
N VAL A 9 33.98 34.09 3.43
CA VAL A 9 34.55 33.84 4.79
C VAL A 9 33.75 32.64 5.36
N ALA A 10 34.34 31.44 5.54
CA ALA A 10 34.96 30.87 6.77
C ALA A 10 33.97 30.65 7.95
N ARG A 11 34.06 29.70 8.87
CA ARG A 11 34.86 28.48 9.12
C ARG A 11 34.16 27.80 10.32
N GLN A 12 34.20 26.46 10.39
CA GLN A 12 34.29 25.58 11.57
C GLN A 12 33.55 25.93 12.89
N ALA A 13 32.84 24.93 13.44
CA ALA A 13 33.16 24.39 14.76
C ALA A 13 32.60 22.97 14.94
N ARG A 14 33.50 22.04 15.29
CA ARG A 14 33.24 20.73 15.91
C ARG A 14 32.79 20.95 17.36
N GLN A 15 31.83 20.16 17.84
CA GLN A 15 31.80 19.73 19.24
C GLN A 15 31.48 18.24 19.32
N GLN A 16 32.48 17.48 19.75
CA GLN A 16 32.33 16.18 20.40
C GLN A 16 32.25 16.42 21.90
N ALA A 17 31.35 15.73 22.60
CA ALA A 17 31.45 15.39 24.02
C ALA A 17 30.60 14.11 24.23
N GLN A 18 31.25 12.95 24.32
CA GLN A 18 31.63 12.26 25.57
C GLN A 18 30.46 11.50 26.22
N GLN A 19 30.49 10.17 26.04
CA GLN A 19 29.86 9.18 26.90
C GLN A 19 30.51 9.21 28.30
N PRO A 20 29.77 8.80 29.33
CA PRO A 20 30.37 8.13 30.47
C PRO A 20 29.90 6.68 30.63
N GLU A 21 30.81 5.91 31.20
CA GLU A 21 30.83 4.46 31.34
C GLU A 21 29.88 3.91 32.43
N ARG A 22 29.32 2.77 32.08
CA ARG A 22 29.14 1.53 32.86
C ARG A 22 29.63 1.53 34.33
N ALA A 23 28.68 1.23 35.24
CA ALA A 23 28.99 0.63 36.54
C ALA A 23 27.91 -0.39 36.97
N GLN A 24 28.29 -1.66 37.02
CA GLN A 24 27.79 -2.70 37.94
C GLN A 24 29.07 -3.28 38.56
N PRO A 25 29.13 -3.68 39.85
CA PRO A 25 28.36 -4.84 40.34
C PRO A 25 28.04 -4.84 41.85
N ALA A 26 27.15 -5.75 42.30
CA ALA A 26 27.32 -6.43 43.59
C ALA A 26 26.45 -7.69 43.71
N ARG A 27 27.10 -8.77 44.14
CA ARG A 27 26.55 -10.10 44.44
C ARG A 27 26.13 -10.20 45.92
N ARG A 28 25.13 -11.07 46.14
CA ARG A 28 24.89 -11.97 47.30
C ARG A 28 24.59 -11.37 48.69
N ALA A 29 23.46 -11.80 49.25
CA ALA A 29 23.37 -12.53 50.53
C ALA A 29 22.01 -13.23 50.66
N ALA A 30 21.95 -14.27 51.46
CA ALA A 30 20.89 -15.27 51.55
C ALA A 30 20.10 -15.19 52.87
N ASN A 31 18.84 -15.70 52.81
CA ASN A 31 17.99 -16.29 53.87
C ASN A 31 17.47 -15.37 55.01
N PRO A 32 16.39 -15.73 55.78
CA PRO A 32 15.54 -16.94 55.74
C PRO A 32 14.00 -16.71 55.77
N MET A 33 13.29 -17.83 55.64
CA MET A 33 11.88 -18.16 55.90
C MET A 33 10.99 -17.17 56.68
N GLY A 34 9.92 -16.73 56.01
CA GLY A 34 8.67 -16.25 56.63
C GLY A 34 7.48 -17.01 56.03
N LYS A 35 6.63 -17.59 56.88
CA LYS A 35 5.42 -18.35 56.53
C LYS A 35 4.49 -17.50 55.65
N VAL A 36 4.27 -17.92 54.40
CA VAL A 36 3.25 -17.34 53.52
C VAL A 36 2.04 -18.26 53.51
N THR A 37 0.96 -17.76 54.08
CA THR A 37 -0.40 -18.29 54.00
C THR A 37 -0.79 -18.48 52.53
N THR A 38 -1.09 -19.72 52.14
CA THR A 38 -1.55 -20.06 50.79
C THR A 38 -2.94 -19.48 50.54
N VAL A 39 -2.98 -18.30 49.94
CA VAL A 39 -4.16 -17.82 49.20
C VAL A 39 -4.16 -18.51 47.83
N PRO A 40 -5.25 -19.15 47.41
CA PRO A 40 -5.31 -19.81 46.11
C PRO A 40 -5.10 -18.78 45.01
N LYS A 41 -3.99 -18.92 44.27
CA LYS A 41 -3.72 -18.14 43.06
C LYS A 41 -4.85 -18.42 42.05
N PRO A 42 -5.52 -17.40 41.50
CA PRO A 42 -6.41 -17.60 40.38
C PRO A 42 -5.60 -18.18 39.22
N ASN A 43 -6.12 -19.27 38.67
CA ASN A 43 -5.51 -20.05 37.61
C ASN A 43 -5.21 -19.14 36.40
N PRO A 44 -3.95 -18.96 35.95
CA PRO A 44 -3.61 -18.07 34.83
C PRO A 44 -4.19 -18.54 33.49
N ARG A 45 -4.73 -19.77 33.44
CA ARG A 45 -5.24 -20.41 32.23
C ARG A 45 -6.61 -19.92 31.74
N GLN A 46 -7.34 -19.11 32.52
CA GLN A 46 -8.63 -18.56 32.07
C GLN A 46 -8.58 -17.06 31.71
N ALA A 47 -7.50 -16.35 32.02
CA ALA A 47 -7.34 -14.94 31.62
C ALA A 47 -6.79 -14.76 30.18
N GLN A 48 -6.45 -15.84 29.48
CA GLN A 48 -5.88 -15.79 28.12
C GLN A 48 -6.88 -16.02 26.98
N SER A 49 -8.17 -16.30 27.24
CA SER A 49 -9.15 -16.52 26.16
C SER A 49 -9.96 -15.28 25.76
N ARG A 50 -9.82 -14.15 26.46
CA ARG A 50 -10.28 -12.83 25.97
C ARG A 50 -9.18 -12.12 25.19
N ARG A 51 -8.39 -12.87 24.45
CA ARG A 51 -7.72 -12.29 23.28
C ARG A 51 -8.83 -12.09 22.28
N GLN A 52 -9.37 -10.87 22.21
CA GLN A 52 -10.29 -10.46 21.16
C GLN A 52 -9.70 -10.97 19.84
N LYS A 53 -10.26 -12.06 19.30
CA LYS A 53 -10.16 -12.33 17.87
C LYS A 53 -10.69 -11.03 17.29
N LYS A 54 -9.82 -10.19 16.72
CA LYS A 54 -10.26 -9.21 15.72
C LYS A 54 -11.00 -10.09 14.72
N GLN A 55 -12.31 -10.09 14.84
CA GLN A 55 -13.21 -10.86 14.01
C GLN A 55 -12.86 -10.39 12.61
N LEU A 56 -12.34 -11.30 11.78
CA LEU A 56 -12.28 -11.02 10.35
C LEU A 56 -13.69 -10.59 9.99
N MET A 57 -13.79 -9.37 9.49
CA MET A 57 -15.07 -8.72 9.26
C MET A 57 -15.84 -9.62 8.30
N ASN A 58 -16.95 -10.19 8.76
CA ASN A 58 -17.79 -10.96 7.88
C ASN A 58 -18.44 -9.96 6.93
N MET A 59 -17.91 -9.92 5.71
CA MET A 59 -18.32 -8.99 4.64
C MET A 59 -19.80 -9.13 4.30
N GLU A 60 -20.32 -10.35 4.36
CA GLU A 60 -21.73 -10.65 4.09
C GLU A 60 -22.63 -10.16 5.24
N GLU A 61 -22.26 -10.42 6.49
CA GLU A 61 -22.98 -9.88 7.65
C GLU A 61 -22.95 -8.35 7.67
N MET A 62 -21.80 -7.74 7.35
CA MET A 62 -21.69 -6.30 7.24
C MET A 62 -22.63 -5.79 6.16
N TRP A 63 -22.52 -6.27 4.92
CA TRP A 63 -23.38 -5.88 3.81
C TRP A 63 -24.87 -5.98 4.18
N THR A 64 -25.29 -7.15 4.71
CA THR A 64 -26.68 -7.40 5.10
C THR A 64 -27.17 -6.46 6.20
N SER A 65 -26.29 -5.99 7.09
CA SER A 65 -26.65 -5.04 8.15
C SER A 65 -26.86 -3.60 7.66
N TYR A 66 -26.25 -3.22 6.52
CA TYR A 66 -26.33 -1.87 5.96
C TYR A 66 -27.32 -1.73 4.81
N VAL A 67 -27.75 -2.85 4.23
CA VAL A 67 -28.67 -2.86 3.11
C VAL A 67 -30.12 -2.99 3.60
N PRO A 68 -31.12 -2.36 2.96
CA PRO A 68 -32.52 -2.58 3.29
C PRO A 68 -32.94 -4.06 3.15
N PRO A 69 -33.86 -4.58 3.99
CA PRO A 69 -34.50 -5.87 3.72
C PRO A 69 -35.11 -5.85 2.32
N ASP A 70 -34.90 -6.90 1.53
CA ASP A 70 -35.37 -7.05 0.14
C ASP A 70 -34.71 -6.11 -0.89
N HIS A 71 -33.55 -5.54 -0.59
CA HIS A 71 -32.79 -4.77 -1.57
C HIS A 71 -32.28 -5.66 -2.71
N GLU A 72 -32.65 -5.30 -3.94
CA GLU A 72 -32.02 -5.80 -5.16
C GLU A 72 -31.31 -4.63 -5.82
N TYR A 73 -29.98 -4.60 -5.75
CA TYR A 73 -29.23 -3.62 -6.53
C TYR A 73 -29.47 -3.84 -8.02
N ARG A 74 -29.90 -2.78 -8.70
CA ARG A 74 -30.01 -2.74 -10.15
C ARG A 74 -29.20 -1.56 -10.64
N PHE A 75 -28.21 -1.83 -11.49
CA PHE A 75 -27.39 -0.77 -12.07
C PHE A 75 -28.23 0.26 -12.82
N GLU A 76 -29.39 -0.18 -13.34
CA GLU A 76 -30.41 0.65 -13.97
C GLU A 76 -30.96 1.75 -13.04
N ASP A 77 -30.89 1.59 -11.72
CA ASP A 77 -31.33 2.59 -10.74
C ASP A 77 -30.43 3.83 -10.72
N LEU A 78 -29.21 3.74 -11.27
CA LEU A 78 -28.32 4.88 -11.49
C LEU A 78 -28.64 5.65 -12.78
N ASN A 79 -29.55 5.15 -13.62
CA ASN A 79 -29.92 5.81 -14.88
C ASN A 79 -30.94 6.95 -14.65
N THR A 80 -30.64 7.84 -13.72
CA THR A 80 -31.46 9.00 -13.38
C THR A 80 -30.94 10.27 -14.06
N PRO A 81 -31.81 11.25 -14.39
CA PRO A 81 -31.39 12.54 -14.93
C PRO A 81 -30.35 13.25 -14.04
N GLU A 82 -30.47 13.11 -12.72
CA GLU A 82 -29.59 13.74 -11.75
C GLU A 82 -28.19 13.10 -11.76
N PHE A 83 -28.10 11.77 -11.79
CA PHE A 83 -26.81 11.07 -11.89
C PHE A 83 -26.11 11.35 -13.23
N GLN A 84 -26.89 11.38 -14.32
CA GLN A 84 -26.37 11.77 -15.64
C GLN A 84 -25.86 13.21 -15.67
N ALA A 85 -26.58 14.15 -15.02
CA ALA A 85 -26.16 15.53 -14.89
C ALA A 85 -24.85 15.66 -14.07
N ALA A 86 -24.75 14.95 -12.94
CA ALA A 86 -23.54 14.91 -12.12
C ALA A 86 -22.33 14.32 -12.90
N THR A 87 -22.55 13.24 -13.64
CA THR A 87 -21.54 12.61 -14.50
C THR A 87 -21.08 13.57 -15.61
N LYS A 88 -22.03 14.24 -16.28
CA LYS A 88 -21.73 15.26 -17.31
C LYS A 88 -20.90 16.40 -16.72
N ARG A 89 -21.27 16.90 -15.54
CA ARG A 89 -20.54 17.99 -14.86
C ARG A 89 -19.13 17.58 -14.48
N LEU A 90 -18.93 16.35 -13.99
CA LEU A 90 -17.60 15.79 -13.75
C LEU A 90 -16.77 15.73 -15.05
N GLY A 91 -17.38 15.25 -16.14
CA GLY A 91 -16.75 15.22 -17.46
C GLY A 91 -16.33 16.61 -17.95
N GLN A 92 -17.18 17.63 -17.76
CA GLN A 92 -16.84 19.03 -18.07
C GLN A 92 -15.71 19.56 -17.20
N ALA A 93 -15.68 19.19 -15.90
CA ALA A 93 -14.61 19.59 -14.98
C ALA A 93 -13.25 19.07 -15.47
N TRP A 94 -13.16 17.78 -15.78
CA TRP A 94 -11.93 17.18 -16.32
C TRP A 94 -11.52 17.75 -17.67
N ALA A 95 -12.48 18.04 -18.55
CA ALA A 95 -12.21 18.67 -19.83
C ALA A 95 -11.82 20.16 -19.72
N GLY A 96 -11.96 20.77 -18.54
CA GLY A 96 -11.77 22.21 -18.36
C GLY A 96 -12.81 23.05 -19.08
N THR A 97 -14.01 22.50 -19.33
CA THR A 97 -15.11 23.13 -20.07
C THR A 97 -16.29 23.52 -19.20
N LEU A 98 -16.12 23.50 -17.87
CA LEU A 98 -17.10 24.05 -16.95
C LEU A 98 -17.29 25.56 -17.22
N PRO A 99 -18.54 26.06 -17.17
CA PRO A 99 -18.81 27.50 -17.23
C PRO A 99 -18.05 28.25 -16.12
N PRO A 100 -17.50 29.46 -16.39
CA PRO A 100 -16.70 30.20 -15.40
C PRO A 100 -17.43 30.56 -14.10
N ASP A 101 -18.76 30.66 -14.15
CA ASP A 101 -19.66 30.98 -13.04
C ASP A 101 -20.12 29.75 -12.25
N VAL A 102 -19.79 28.54 -12.70
CA VAL A 102 -20.16 27.28 -12.06
C VAL A 102 -18.99 26.75 -11.23
N ALA A 103 -19.23 26.55 -9.93
CA ALA A 103 -18.23 25.95 -9.05
C ALA A 103 -17.83 24.55 -9.54
N PRO A 104 -16.55 24.16 -9.45
CA PRO A 104 -16.12 22.81 -9.82
C PRO A 104 -16.75 21.77 -8.88
N PRO A 105 -17.06 20.55 -9.38
CA PRO A 105 -17.45 19.45 -8.51
C PRO A 105 -16.30 19.14 -7.55
N THR A 106 -16.65 18.65 -6.36
CA THR A 106 -15.68 18.19 -5.38
C THR A 106 -15.55 16.68 -5.42
N TYR A 107 -14.37 16.17 -5.08
CA TYR A 107 -14.19 14.76 -4.79
C TYR A 107 -15.16 14.31 -3.71
N SER A 108 -15.61 13.06 -3.80
CA SER A 108 -16.49 12.54 -2.76
C SER A 108 -15.81 12.48 -1.40
N SER A 109 -16.58 12.78 -0.36
CA SER A 109 -16.20 12.68 1.04
C SER A 109 -15.78 11.26 1.44
N VAL A 110 -16.16 10.21 0.71
CA VAL A 110 -15.69 8.84 0.97
C VAL A 110 -14.17 8.70 0.86
N TYR A 111 -13.51 9.52 0.02
CA TYR A 111 -12.04 9.53 -0.08
C TYR A 111 -11.37 10.13 1.16
N SER A 112 -12.13 10.78 2.04
CA SER A 112 -11.63 11.26 3.32
C SER A 112 -11.42 10.13 4.34
N TYR A 113 -12.00 8.95 4.10
CA TYR A 113 -11.87 7.77 4.97
C TYR A 113 -10.56 7.01 4.75
N HIS A 114 -9.79 7.34 3.70
CA HIS A 114 -8.46 6.77 3.48
C HIS A 114 -7.45 7.22 4.57
N PRO A 115 -6.37 6.45 4.74
CA PRO A 115 -5.22 6.85 5.55
C PRO A 115 -4.68 8.23 5.14
N ASP A 116 -4.11 8.96 6.09
CA ASP A 116 -3.70 10.36 5.93
C ASP A 116 -2.86 10.62 4.67
N HIS A 117 -1.94 9.71 4.32
CA HIS A 117 -1.05 9.85 3.15
C HIS A 117 -1.75 9.69 1.79
N ARG A 118 -2.97 9.15 1.74
CA ARG A 118 -3.82 8.97 0.54
C ARG A 118 -5.14 9.72 0.63
N ARG A 119 -5.42 10.35 1.76
CA ARG A 119 -6.68 11.03 2.03
C ARG A 119 -6.87 12.20 1.06
N ILE A 120 -8.06 12.30 0.48
CA ILE A 120 -8.52 13.51 -0.16
C ILE A 120 -9.41 14.26 0.84
N PRO A 121 -9.05 15.50 1.27
CA PRO A 121 -9.88 16.26 2.19
C PRO A 121 -11.29 16.50 1.64
N VAL A 122 -12.28 16.51 2.54
CA VAL A 122 -13.67 16.83 2.17
C VAL A 122 -13.72 18.23 1.53
N GLY A 123 -14.48 18.34 0.44
CA GLY A 123 -14.63 19.60 -0.30
C GLY A 123 -13.45 19.93 -1.22
N THR A 124 -12.47 19.03 -1.38
CA THR A 124 -11.41 19.22 -2.38
C THR A 124 -12.02 19.28 -3.78
N ALA A 125 -11.83 20.41 -4.46
CA ALA A 125 -12.28 20.59 -5.84
C ALA A 125 -11.53 19.64 -6.79
N ILE A 126 -12.25 19.11 -7.78
CA ILE A 126 -11.67 18.28 -8.82
C ILE A 126 -10.96 19.21 -9.82
N PRO A 127 -9.63 19.09 -10.01
CA PRO A 127 -8.90 19.94 -10.92
C PRO A 127 -9.21 19.58 -12.38
N PRO A 128 -9.02 20.54 -13.32
CA PRO A 128 -9.01 20.23 -14.74
C PRO A 128 -7.88 19.25 -15.09
N GLY A 129 -8.13 18.43 -16.11
CA GLY A 129 -7.26 17.34 -16.53
C GLY A 129 -7.84 15.99 -16.14
N GLN A 130 -7.90 15.08 -17.10
CA GLN A 130 -8.28 13.70 -16.81
C GLN A 130 -7.28 13.11 -15.80
N PRO A 131 -7.75 12.44 -14.73
CA PRO A 131 -6.85 11.62 -13.94
C PRO A 131 -6.16 10.63 -14.88
N SER A 132 -4.84 10.53 -14.78
CA SER A 132 -4.09 9.56 -15.57
C SER A 132 -4.51 8.17 -15.13
N THR A 133 -5.08 7.41 -16.05
CA THR A 133 -5.44 6.01 -15.84
C THR A 133 -4.94 5.15 -17.00
N SER A 134 -4.46 3.97 -16.64
CA SER A 134 -4.91 2.66 -17.11
C SER A 134 -5.62 2.56 -18.44
N PHE A 135 -5.13 1.68 -19.33
CA PHE A 135 -5.82 1.29 -20.56
C PHE A 135 -6.09 2.43 -21.56
N ASN A 136 -5.09 3.17 -22.05
CA ASN A 136 -5.33 4.08 -23.20
C ASN A 136 -6.40 5.16 -22.91
N HIS A 137 -6.61 5.54 -21.64
CA HIS A 137 -7.72 6.39 -21.19
C HIS A 137 -9.12 5.76 -21.33
N SER A 138 -9.22 4.45 -21.57
CA SER A 138 -10.50 3.75 -21.74
C SER A 138 -11.12 3.29 -20.43
N LEU A 139 -10.32 3.11 -19.37
CA LEU A 139 -10.81 2.80 -18.03
C LEU A 139 -10.53 3.97 -17.10
N GLN A 140 -11.58 4.70 -16.76
CA GLN A 140 -11.53 5.71 -15.73
C GLN A 140 -11.56 4.97 -14.38
N HIS A 141 -10.46 4.97 -13.62
CA HIS A 141 -10.60 4.98 -12.15
C HIS A 141 -11.26 6.31 -11.83
N MET A 142 -12.58 6.36 -12.00
CA MET A 142 -13.36 7.54 -11.67
C MET A 142 -13.11 7.75 -10.18
N LEU A 143 -12.43 8.84 -9.87
CA LEU A 143 -12.64 9.45 -8.57
C LEU A 143 -13.99 10.15 -8.69
N TRP A 144 -15.00 9.60 -7.99
CA TRP A 144 -16.37 10.06 -8.12
C TRP A 144 -16.52 11.42 -7.46
N SER A 145 -17.36 12.26 -8.05
CA SER A 145 -17.77 13.50 -7.39
C SER A 145 -18.70 13.18 -6.23
N GLU A 146 -18.80 14.08 -5.26
CA GLU A 146 -19.72 13.93 -4.14
C GLU A 146 -21.17 13.76 -4.59
N GLU A 147 -21.57 14.48 -5.65
CA GLU A 147 -22.91 14.36 -6.25
C GLU A 147 -23.16 12.95 -6.79
N MET A 148 -22.21 12.38 -7.55
CA MET A 148 -22.33 11.02 -8.09
C MET A 148 -22.40 9.97 -6.99
N VAL A 149 -21.55 10.07 -5.97
CA VAL A 149 -21.55 9.12 -4.84
C VAL A 149 -22.87 9.20 -4.09
N ASN A 150 -23.38 10.39 -3.78
CA ASN A 150 -24.63 10.51 -3.05
C ASN A 150 -25.82 9.91 -3.82
N HIS A 151 -25.88 10.07 -5.14
CA HIS A 151 -26.89 9.40 -5.96
C HIS A 151 -26.77 7.88 -5.91
N ALA A 152 -25.56 7.35 -6.02
CA ALA A 152 -25.36 5.91 -5.96
C ALA A 152 -25.60 5.30 -4.59
N LEU A 153 -25.17 5.98 -3.52
CA LEU A 153 -25.46 5.56 -2.16
C LEU A 153 -26.97 5.58 -1.89
N LYS A 154 -27.68 6.59 -2.38
CA LYS A 154 -29.15 6.62 -2.25
C LYS A 154 -29.82 5.47 -3.01
N ALA A 155 -29.35 5.14 -4.21
CA ALA A 155 -29.87 4.01 -4.97
C ALA A 155 -29.55 2.66 -4.30
N GLU A 156 -28.33 2.49 -3.78
CA GLU A 156 -27.84 1.25 -3.18
C GLU A 156 -28.36 1.02 -1.75
N PHE A 157 -28.47 2.07 -0.94
CA PHE A 157 -28.77 1.93 0.49
C PHE A 157 -30.15 2.50 0.86
N GLY A 158 -30.85 3.12 -0.10
CA GLY A 158 -32.07 3.91 0.14
C GLY A 158 -31.81 5.24 0.86
N ASP A 159 -30.63 5.38 1.48
CA ASP A 159 -30.24 6.49 2.33
C ASP A 159 -28.74 6.79 2.18
N VAL A 160 -28.42 8.08 2.02
CA VAL A 160 -27.05 8.54 1.76
C VAL A 160 -26.18 8.43 3.01
N GLU A 161 -26.71 8.75 4.19
CA GLU A 161 -25.94 8.71 5.44
C GLU A 161 -25.55 7.27 5.80
N ARG A 162 -26.48 6.33 5.66
CA ARG A 162 -26.24 4.89 5.85
C ARG A 162 -25.22 4.35 4.84
N GLY A 163 -25.30 4.78 3.59
CA GLY A 163 -24.30 4.45 2.58
C GLY A 163 -22.91 4.99 2.92
N HIS A 164 -22.82 6.21 3.46
CA HIS A 164 -21.53 6.77 3.93
C HIS A 164 -20.99 6.01 5.14
N GLU A 165 -21.83 5.61 6.09
CA GLU A 165 -21.43 4.77 7.22
C GLU A 165 -20.84 3.44 6.73
N PHE A 166 -21.53 2.78 5.78
CA PHE A 166 -21.02 1.57 5.14
C PHE A 166 -19.68 1.81 4.44
N MET A 167 -19.58 2.85 3.59
CA MET A 167 -18.36 3.18 2.85
C MET A 167 -17.19 3.52 3.77
N ARG A 168 -17.46 4.16 4.92
CA ARG A 168 -16.47 4.44 5.95
C ARG A 168 -15.93 3.14 6.54
N VAL A 169 -16.82 2.26 7.00
CA VAL A 169 -16.45 0.96 7.57
C VAL A 169 -15.66 0.13 6.54
N MET A 170 -16.08 0.14 5.27
CA MET A 170 -15.39 -0.52 4.18
C MET A 170 -14.00 0.06 3.95
N THR A 171 -13.88 1.38 3.82
CA THR A 171 -12.63 2.05 3.47
C THR A 171 -11.60 1.95 4.60
N GLU A 172 -12.02 2.22 5.85
CA GLU A 172 -11.15 2.11 7.04
C GLU A 172 -10.65 0.68 7.27
N SER A 173 -11.33 -0.29 6.66
CA SER A 173 -11.07 -1.71 6.84
C SER A 173 -10.51 -2.39 5.58
N SER A 174 -10.38 -1.65 4.49
CA SER A 174 -9.80 -2.15 3.24
C SER A 174 -8.28 -2.19 3.31
N ASP A 175 -7.68 -3.13 2.60
CA ASP A 175 -6.24 -3.07 2.41
C ASP A 175 -5.87 -2.09 1.28
N HIS A 176 -4.75 -1.41 1.47
CA HIS A 176 -4.19 -0.47 0.51
C HIS A 176 -2.97 -1.10 -0.19
N ILE A 177 -3.27 -1.94 -1.18
CA ILE A 177 -2.28 -2.64 -2.00
C ILE A 177 -1.75 -1.71 -3.09
N GLY A 178 -0.45 -1.76 -3.36
CA GLY A 178 0.19 -1.03 -4.44
C GLY A 178 0.46 0.46 -4.14
N GLY A 179 1.04 1.16 -5.11
CA GLY A 179 1.26 2.61 -5.06
C GLY A 179 2.41 3.04 -4.13
N THR A 180 2.38 4.30 -3.69
CA THR A 180 3.40 4.83 -2.78
C THR A 180 3.05 4.47 -1.32
N PRO A 181 3.98 3.90 -0.54
CA PRO A 181 3.74 3.65 0.87
C PRO A 181 3.57 4.94 1.66
N ASP A 182 2.95 4.84 2.83
CA ASP A 182 2.97 5.91 3.82
C ASP A 182 4.44 6.22 4.18
N PRO A 183 4.91 7.47 4.04
CA PRO A 183 6.31 7.82 4.32
C PRO A 183 6.71 7.53 5.78
N ASN A 184 5.75 7.42 6.69
CA ASN A 184 5.97 7.07 8.09
C ASN A 184 5.71 5.60 8.41
N ASP A 185 5.47 4.73 7.41
CA ASP A 185 5.24 3.31 7.64
C ASP A 185 6.49 2.66 8.26
N PRO A 186 6.42 2.18 9.51
CA PRO A 186 7.57 1.61 10.22
C PRO A 186 8.04 0.28 9.63
N SER A 187 7.28 -0.32 8.70
CA SER A 187 7.64 -1.54 7.99
C SER A 187 8.44 -1.30 6.72
N ILE A 188 8.63 -0.03 6.29
CA ILE A 188 9.45 0.29 5.11
C ILE A 188 10.87 -0.25 5.32
N ARG A 189 11.37 -1.03 4.36
CA ARG A 189 12.77 -1.46 4.32
C ARG A 189 13.31 -1.29 2.92
N ASP A 190 14.51 -0.71 2.84
CA ASP A 190 15.30 -0.61 1.62
C ASP A 190 16.32 -1.75 1.60
N ILE A 191 16.26 -2.60 0.57
CA ILE A 191 17.09 -3.79 0.41
C ILE A 191 17.94 -3.64 -0.85
N PRO A 192 19.26 -3.56 -0.73
CA PRO A 192 20.16 -3.51 -1.87
C PRO A 192 20.00 -4.73 -2.78
N ILE A 193 20.02 -4.51 -4.10
CA ILE A 193 20.11 -5.59 -5.08
C ILE A 193 21.56 -5.63 -5.58
N PRO A 194 22.33 -6.69 -5.26
CA PRO A 194 23.76 -6.76 -5.57
C PRO A 194 24.08 -6.47 -7.04
N GLY A 195 25.08 -5.59 -7.25
CA GLY A 195 25.56 -5.22 -8.59
C GLY A 195 24.61 -4.37 -9.42
N GLN A 196 23.49 -3.90 -8.85
CA GLN A 196 22.53 -3.03 -9.52
C GLN A 196 22.63 -1.58 -9.02
N THR A 197 22.07 -0.65 -9.80
CA THR A 197 22.02 0.81 -9.48
C THR A 197 20.66 1.21 -8.90
N TYR A 198 19.99 0.25 -8.29
CA TYR A 198 18.67 0.38 -7.70
C TYR A 198 18.49 -0.66 -6.61
N HIS A 199 17.59 -0.36 -5.67
CA HIS A 199 17.24 -1.24 -4.56
C HIS A 199 15.74 -1.54 -4.54
N MET A 200 15.36 -2.56 -3.78
CA MET A 200 13.97 -2.87 -3.48
C MET A 200 13.53 -2.06 -2.25
N ARG A 201 12.44 -1.29 -2.35
CA ARG A 201 11.75 -0.71 -1.19
C ARG A 201 10.49 -1.51 -0.91
N LEU A 202 10.45 -2.22 0.20
CA LEU A 202 9.31 -3.04 0.62
C LEU A 202 8.51 -2.36 1.72
N TRP A 203 7.22 -2.65 1.82
CA TRP A 203 6.37 -2.26 2.96
C TRP A 203 5.19 -3.22 3.14
N THR A 204 4.58 -3.17 4.33
CA THR A 204 3.46 -4.03 4.74
C THR A 204 2.29 -3.25 5.33
N GLY A 205 2.46 -1.94 5.57
CA GLY A 205 1.44 -1.12 6.21
C GLY A 205 0.14 -1.11 5.42
N TYR A 206 -0.97 -1.09 6.16
CA TYR A 206 -2.33 -1.11 5.61
C TYR A 206 -2.65 -2.33 4.72
N MET A 207 -1.92 -3.44 4.83
CA MET A 207 -2.18 -4.70 4.10
C MET A 207 -2.23 -5.90 5.06
N ASP A 208 -2.80 -5.68 6.24
CA ASP A 208 -2.82 -6.66 7.31
C ASP A 208 -3.86 -7.78 7.06
N ARG A 209 -4.96 -7.50 6.35
CA ARG A 209 -6.03 -8.48 6.14
C ARG A 209 -5.70 -9.50 5.06
N SER A 210 -5.19 -9.02 3.94
CA SER A 210 -4.72 -9.80 2.78
C SER A 210 -3.39 -10.47 3.05
N GLN A 211 -2.68 -10.05 4.11
CA GLN A 211 -1.34 -10.55 4.43
C GLN A 211 -0.39 -10.41 3.23
N MET A 212 -0.47 -9.28 2.54
CA MET A 212 0.35 -8.97 1.37
C MET A 212 1.51 -8.06 1.75
N VAL A 213 2.61 -8.22 1.02
CA VAL A 213 3.79 -7.36 1.06
C VAL A 213 3.91 -6.70 -0.30
N CYS A 214 4.00 -5.38 -0.33
CA CYS A 214 4.29 -4.65 -1.57
C CYS A 214 5.74 -4.22 -1.62
N TRP A 215 6.25 -4.04 -2.83
CA TRP A 215 7.53 -3.41 -3.06
C TRP A 215 7.60 -2.71 -4.40
N MET A 216 8.56 -1.80 -4.51
CA MET A 216 8.93 -1.13 -5.75
C MET A 216 10.44 -1.09 -5.91
N LEU A 217 10.90 -0.75 -7.11
CA LEU A 217 12.31 -0.48 -7.37
C LEU A 217 12.56 1.01 -7.21
N ILE A 218 13.61 1.34 -6.45
CA ILE A 218 14.03 2.73 -6.22
C ILE A 218 15.40 2.92 -6.87
N ASP A 219 15.53 3.96 -7.67
CA ASP A 219 16.80 4.36 -8.23
C ASP A 219 17.74 4.93 -7.15
N ASP A 220 18.94 4.36 -7.01
CA ASP A 220 19.86 4.74 -5.92
C ASP A 220 20.35 6.18 -6.01
N LYS A 221 20.42 6.73 -7.23
CA LYS A 221 20.93 8.08 -7.46
C LYS A 221 19.89 9.14 -7.14
N THR A 222 18.64 8.91 -7.55
CA THR A 222 17.56 9.90 -7.43
C THR A 222 16.67 9.69 -6.21
N GLY A 223 16.70 8.50 -5.62
CA GLY A 223 15.79 8.09 -4.54
C GLY A 223 14.33 7.96 -4.99
N GLN A 224 14.06 8.03 -6.30
CA GLN A 224 12.71 7.97 -6.87
C GLN A 224 12.35 6.54 -7.30
N PRO A 225 11.05 6.20 -7.31
CA PRO A 225 10.58 4.98 -7.95
C PRO A 225 11.03 4.93 -9.42
N ARG A 226 11.25 3.71 -9.92
CA ARG A 226 11.62 3.46 -11.31
C ARG A 226 10.95 2.20 -11.84
N ASP A 227 10.81 2.15 -13.16
CA ASP A 227 10.35 0.93 -13.84
C ASP A 227 11.42 -0.17 -13.74
N ARG A 228 10.95 -1.43 -13.79
CA ARG A 228 11.83 -2.60 -13.88
C ARG A 228 12.71 -2.52 -15.13
N PRO A 229 14.05 -2.62 -15.00
CA PRO A 229 14.93 -2.74 -16.15
C PRO A 229 14.56 -3.93 -17.03
N ALA A 230 14.65 -3.79 -18.35
CA ALA A 230 14.22 -4.83 -19.30
C ALA A 230 14.85 -6.22 -19.07
N LYS A 231 16.08 -6.24 -18.55
CA LYS A 231 16.85 -7.46 -18.28
C LYS A 231 16.60 -8.06 -16.89
N LEU A 232 15.85 -7.38 -16.03
CA LEU A 232 15.44 -7.86 -14.73
C LEU A 232 14.13 -8.64 -14.87
N LYS A 233 14.13 -9.89 -14.42
CA LYS A 233 12.93 -10.70 -14.20
C LYS A 233 12.81 -10.96 -12.69
N ILE A 234 11.58 -11.01 -12.20
CA ILE A 234 11.28 -11.22 -10.78
C ILE A 234 10.35 -12.43 -10.72
N TYR A 235 10.67 -13.40 -9.87
CA TYR A 235 9.91 -14.65 -9.74
C TYR A 235 9.49 -14.86 -8.30
N ASP A 236 8.27 -15.35 -8.09
CA ASP A 236 7.92 -16.07 -6.86
C ASP A 236 8.44 -17.50 -7.00
N VAL A 237 9.24 -17.93 -6.03
CA VAL A 237 9.93 -19.22 -6.01
C VAL A 237 9.58 -20.05 -4.77
N SER A 238 8.48 -19.69 -4.10
CA SER A 238 7.94 -20.38 -2.92
C SER A 238 7.48 -21.80 -3.24
N GLU A 239 6.94 -21.98 -4.45
CA GLU A 239 6.43 -23.25 -4.95
C GLU A 239 7.49 -24.03 -5.76
N MET A 240 7.15 -25.26 -6.15
CA MET A 240 8.04 -26.11 -6.97
C MET A 240 8.46 -25.45 -8.29
N LEU A 241 7.55 -24.72 -8.94
CA LEU A 241 7.78 -24.06 -10.20
C LEU A 241 7.87 -22.54 -10.02
N PRO A 242 8.95 -21.88 -10.48
CA PRO A 242 9.04 -20.43 -10.44
C PRO A 242 7.92 -19.76 -11.24
N MET A 243 7.22 -18.80 -10.62
CA MET A 243 6.19 -18.00 -11.27
C MET A 243 6.71 -16.59 -11.53
N ALA A 244 6.73 -16.16 -12.79
CA ALA A 244 7.13 -14.80 -13.12
C ALA A 244 6.11 -13.80 -12.57
N LEU A 245 6.59 -12.83 -11.79
CA LEU A 245 5.76 -11.75 -11.27
C LEU A 245 5.62 -10.62 -12.30
N CYS A 246 4.38 -10.22 -12.52
CA CYS A 246 4.04 -8.96 -13.18
C CYS A 246 3.85 -7.86 -12.12
N SER A 247 4.10 -6.61 -12.51
CA SER A 247 3.70 -5.47 -11.67
C SER A 247 2.18 -5.34 -11.68
N ILE A 248 1.61 -4.71 -10.66
CA ILE A 248 0.18 -4.41 -10.59
C ILE A 248 -0.22 -3.56 -11.80
N GLU A 249 0.62 -2.61 -12.17
CA GLU A 249 0.40 -1.71 -13.29
C GLU A 249 0.38 -2.44 -14.64
N ASP A 250 1.25 -3.45 -14.83
CA ASP A 250 1.23 -4.29 -16.04
C ASP A 250 0.05 -5.26 -16.03
N GLY A 251 -0.17 -5.96 -14.91
CA GLY A 251 -1.17 -7.03 -14.77
C GLY A 251 -2.59 -6.52 -14.96
N TRP A 252 -2.88 -5.34 -14.43
CA TRP A 252 -4.19 -4.69 -14.60
C TRP A 252 -4.20 -3.71 -15.76
N ARG A 253 -3.10 -3.62 -16.53
CA ARG A 253 -2.90 -2.62 -17.62
C ARG A 253 -3.22 -1.20 -17.13
N LEU A 254 -2.93 -0.94 -15.85
CA LEU A 254 -3.34 0.22 -15.09
C LEU A 254 -2.54 1.49 -15.36
N ASP A 255 -1.48 1.51 -16.14
CA ASP A 255 -1.18 2.69 -16.95
C ASP A 255 -0.27 2.33 -18.11
N LYS A 256 -0.54 2.92 -19.28
CA LYS A 256 0.40 2.80 -20.40
C LYS A 256 1.67 3.55 -20.03
N ARG A 257 2.81 2.87 -20.16
CA ARG A 257 4.15 3.39 -19.80
C ARG A 257 4.55 4.68 -20.55
N LYS A 258 3.89 5.00 -21.66
CA LYS A 258 4.22 6.16 -22.51
C LYS A 258 3.76 7.47 -21.85
N GLY A 259 4.71 8.28 -21.39
CA GLY A 259 4.45 9.65 -20.91
C GLY A 259 4.19 9.80 -19.41
N ARG A 260 4.47 8.76 -18.59
CA ARG A 260 4.38 8.90 -17.12
C ARG A 260 5.36 9.95 -16.62
N LYS A 261 4.88 10.92 -15.83
CA LYS A 261 5.72 11.92 -15.16
C LYS A 261 6.61 11.29 -14.07
N ASN A 262 6.11 10.23 -13.42
CA ASN A 262 6.80 9.48 -12.38
C ASN A 262 6.84 8.00 -12.79
N PRO A 263 7.98 7.47 -13.28
CA PRO A 263 8.14 6.03 -13.52
C PRO A 263 8.11 5.28 -12.19
N GLY A 264 7.71 4.01 -12.21
CA GLY A 264 7.50 3.23 -11.00
C GLY A 264 6.50 2.11 -11.23
N GLU A 265 6.92 0.91 -10.89
CA GLU A 265 6.11 -0.29 -10.88
C GLU A 265 6.03 -0.83 -9.47
N THR A 266 4.82 -1.26 -9.08
CA THR A 266 4.58 -1.90 -7.80
C THR A 266 4.36 -3.38 -8.00
N PHE A 267 5.04 -4.18 -7.21
CA PHE A 267 4.85 -5.62 -7.14
C PHE A 267 4.26 -5.97 -5.77
N CYS A 268 3.52 -7.07 -5.71
CA CYS A 268 3.02 -7.59 -4.46
C CYS A 268 3.04 -9.11 -4.45
N ALA A 269 3.25 -9.69 -3.27
CA ALA A 269 3.14 -11.13 -3.04
C ALA A 269 2.71 -11.37 -1.58
N SER A 270 2.33 -12.61 -1.28
CA SER A 270 1.91 -13.00 0.05
C SER A 270 3.05 -12.93 1.07
N ASP A 271 2.68 -12.77 2.33
CA ASP A 271 3.59 -12.90 3.46
C ASP A 271 4.37 -14.21 3.39
N GLY A 272 5.67 -14.14 3.65
CA GLY A 272 6.55 -15.29 3.64
C GLY A 272 6.91 -15.84 2.27
N SER A 273 6.37 -15.29 1.16
CA SER A 273 6.79 -15.67 -0.20
C SER A 273 8.31 -15.51 -0.36
N GLU A 274 8.92 -16.42 -1.10
CA GLU A 274 10.31 -16.33 -1.53
C GLU A 274 10.37 -15.71 -2.91
N ILE A 275 11.01 -14.55 -3.03
CA ILE A 275 11.15 -13.81 -4.28
C ILE A 275 12.59 -13.90 -4.77
N GLU A 276 12.77 -14.17 -6.06
CA GLU A 276 14.08 -14.18 -6.71
C GLU A 276 14.14 -13.14 -7.84
N PHE A 277 15.18 -12.31 -7.80
CA PHE A 277 15.52 -11.31 -8.81
C PHE A 277 16.62 -11.89 -9.69
N VAL A 278 16.36 -11.90 -11.00
CA VAL A 278 17.25 -12.47 -12.01
C VAL A 278 17.58 -11.41 -13.05
N VAL A 279 18.86 -11.07 -13.20
CA VAL A 279 19.35 -10.06 -14.16
C VAL A 279 20.21 -10.75 -15.21
N ASN A 280 19.87 -10.58 -16.49
CA ASN A 280 20.55 -11.27 -17.61
C ASN A 280 20.66 -12.80 -17.36
N LYS A 281 19.56 -13.43 -16.92
CA LYS A 281 19.50 -14.87 -16.56
C LYS A 281 20.37 -15.29 -15.36
N VAL A 282 20.97 -14.35 -14.64
CA VAL A 282 21.76 -14.63 -13.43
C VAL A 282 20.96 -14.21 -12.18
N PRO A 283 20.69 -15.11 -11.23
CA PRO A 283 20.12 -14.73 -9.93
C PRO A 283 21.03 -13.73 -9.20
N VAL A 284 20.48 -12.59 -8.79
CA VAL A 284 21.25 -11.53 -8.09
C VAL A 284 20.77 -11.30 -6.67
N LEU A 285 19.50 -11.58 -6.37
CA LEU A 285 18.94 -11.48 -5.03
C LEU A 285 17.85 -12.55 -4.87
N ARG A 286 17.88 -13.26 -3.74
CA ARG A 286 16.77 -14.11 -3.29
C ARG A 286 16.40 -13.70 -1.88
N ILE A 287 15.12 -13.51 -1.63
CA ILE A 287 14.61 -12.96 -0.38
C ILE A 287 13.34 -13.68 0.05
N LYS A 288 13.23 -14.03 1.34
CA LYS A 288 11.96 -14.37 1.98
C LYS A 288 11.31 -13.09 2.49
N LEU A 289 10.11 -12.78 2.02
CA LEU A 289 9.33 -11.64 2.47
C LEU A 289 8.95 -11.79 3.96
N PRO A 290 8.63 -10.68 4.65
CA PRO A 290 8.15 -10.72 6.03
C PRO A 290 7.02 -11.74 6.22
N GLU A 291 7.06 -12.44 7.36
CA GLU A 291 6.06 -13.44 7.74
C GLU A 291 5.39 -12.96 9.03
N ARG A 292 4.25 -12.27 8.91
CA ARG A 292 3.52 -11.74 10.08
C ARG A 292 2.73 -12.87 10.77
N PRO A 293 2.61 -12.85 12.11
CA PRO A 293 1.70 -13.75 12.79
C PRO A 293 0.25 -13.48 12.35
N CYS A 294 -0.64 -14.48 12.42
CA CYS A 294 -2.08 -14.28 12.26
C CYS A 294 -2.78 -14.33 13.64
N PRO A 295 -3.43 -13.25 14.11
CA PRO A 295 -3.59 -11.95 13.46
C PRO A 295 -2.29 -11.11 13.47
N PRO A 296 -2.10 -10.23 12.47
CA PRO A 296 -0.91 -9.40 12.35
C PRO A 296 -0.76 -8.50 13.58
N ALA A 297 0.44 -8.53 14.15
CA ALA A 297 0.83 -7.66 15.24
C ALA A 297 2.01 -6.81 14.77
N ILE A 298 1.76 -5.53 14.53
CA ILE A 298 2.75 -4.52 14.08
C ILE A 298 4.00 -4.50 14.99
N ARG A 299 3.90 -4.94 16.24
CA ARG A 299 5.05 -5.00 17.18
C ARG A 299 5.92 -6.26 17.07
N LYS A 300 5.50 -7.28 16.31
CA LYS A 300 6.18 -8.59 16.18
C LYS A 300 6.46 -8.95 14.72
N TYR A 301 6.79 -7.95 13.89
CA TYR A 301 7.28 -8.22 12.54
C TYR A 301 8.48 -9.16 12.60
N ARG A 302 8.40 -10.28 11.87
CA ARG A 302 9.61 -10.99 11.46
C ARG A 302 10.19 -10.21 10.28
N GLU A 303 11.42 -9.76 10.42
CA GLU A 303 12.15 -9.11 9.33
C GLU A 303 12.24 -10.04 8.11
N HIS A 304 12.34 -9.44 6.93
CA HIS A 304 12.69 -10.16 5.72
C HIS A 304 14.02 -10.91 5.89
N ARG A 305 14.25 -11.95 5.08
CA ARG A 305 15.50 -12.72 5.12
C ARG A 305 16.10 -12.84 3.75
N ILE A 306 17.33 -12.35 3.57
CA ILE A 306 18.10 -12.64 2.36
C ILE A 306 18.48 -14.12 2.40
N LEU A 307 18.15 -14.84 1.34
CA LEU A 307 18.40 -16.27 1.20
C LEU A 307 19.62 -16.52 0.29
N PRO A 308 20.32 -17.66 0.45
CA PRO A 308 21.33 -18.07 -0.52
C PRO A 308 20.74 -18.20 -1.93
N LEU A 309 21.49 -17.72 -2.92
CA LEU A 309 21.19 -17.94 -4.33
C LEU A 309 21.34 -19.44 -4.65
N LYS A 310 20.41 -20.00 -5.42
CA LYS A 310 20.50 -21.39 -5.90
C LYS A 310 21.35 -21.40 -7.17
N ALA A 311 22.47 -22.11 -7.15
CA ALA A 311 23.40 -22.18 -8.29
C ALA A 311 22.84 -22.92 -9.51
N ASP A 312 21.81 -23.76 -9.33
CA ASP A 312 21.49 -24.85 -10.27
C ASP A 312 20.12 -24.74 -10.97
N ARG A 313 19.49 -23.57 -11.02
CA ARG A 313 18.23 -23.43 -11.78
C ARG A 313 18.48 -23.24 -13.27
N VAL A 314 18.78 -24.36 -13.93
CA VAL A 314 18.75 -24.52 -15.39
C VAL A 314 17.27 -24.50 -15.82
N GLY A 315 16.70 -23.32 -16.11
CA GLY A 315 15.31 -23.29 -16.58
C GLY A 315 14.54 -21.98 -16.45
N TYR A 316 15.18 -20.81 -16.51
CA TYR A 316 14.44 -19.53 -16.66
C TYR A 316 13.97 -19.26 -18.09
N ASP A 317 14.16 -20.22 -19.00
CA ASP A 317 13.61 -20.19 -20.36
C ASP A 317 12.15 -20.69 -20.32
N ALA A 318 11.27 -19.92 -19.70
CA ALA A 318 9.90 -19.89 -20.18
C ALA A 318 9.98 -19.14 -21.52
N GLU A 319 9.80 -19.87 -22.63
CA GLU A 319 9.53 -19.26 -23.93
C GLU A 319 8.54 -18.11 -23.69
N GLU A 320 8.93 -16.90 -24.10
CA GLU A 320 7.98 -15.80 -24.19
C GLU A 320 6.89 -16.31 -25.14
N LEU A 321 5.77 -16.77 -24.57
CA LEU A 321 4.51 -16.87 -25.29
C LEU A 321 4.20 -15.45 -25.71
N GLU A 322 4.76 -15.03 -26.85
CA GLU A 322 4.35 -13.81 -27.51
C GLU A 322 2.83 -13.92 -27.63
N PRO A 323 2.07 -12.99 -27.04
CA PRO A 323 0.65 -12.98 -27.30
C PRO A 323 0.50 -12.64 -28.78
N ASN A 324 0.24 -13.65 -29.61
CA ASN A 324 -0.33 -13.48 -30.95
C ASN A 324 -1.65 -12.72 -30.76
N LEU A 325 -1.56 -11.40 -30.81
CA LEU A 325 -2.68 -10.49 -30.89
C LEU A 325 -2.85 -10.18 -32.38
N ASP A 326 -3.63 -11.02 -33.06
CA ASP A 326 -4.38 -10.60 -34.24
C ASP A 326 -5.55 -9.69 -33.83
#